data_AF-A0A816GTM5-F1
#
_entry.id   AF-A0A816GTM5-F1
#
_cell.length_a   1.000
_cell.length_b   1.000
_cell.length_c   1.000
_cell.angle_alpha   90.00
_cell.angle_beta   90.00
_cell.angle_gamma   90.00
#
_symmetry.space_group_name_H-M   'P 1'
#
loop_
_entity.id
_entity.type
_entity.pdbx_description
1 polymer ?
#
loop_
_entity_poly.entity_id
_entity_poly.type
_entity_poly.pdbx_seq_one_letter_code
_entity_poly.pdbx_strand_id
1 'polypeptide(L)'
;MLNGRTLRETVLESSAVQHLLREHFVSTWTLVVDLKAIISNQLNDTIKDSQRAKQAVDNYSFPVQSMIQQIDGTVISKVNANDLLNVDSTSEQFLNIISDGIDTATKRYIQFLEQALNRQK
;
A
#
# COMPACT_ATOMS: atom_id res chain seq x y z
N MET A 1 24.36 9.68 11.77
CA MET A 1 23.34 10.34 10.94
C MET A 1 22.52 9.24 10.29
N LEU A 2 21.29 8.98 10.78
CA LEU A 2 20.37 8.11 10.05
C LEU A 2 20.02 8.85 8.76
N ASN A 3 20.48 8.33 7.63
CA ASN A 3 20.13 8.84 6.31
C ASN A 3 18.60 8.82 6.22
N GLY A 4 17.99 10.01 6.19
CA GLY A 4 16.56 10.21 6.00
C GLY A 4 16.14 9.88 4.57
N ARG A 5 16.51 8.70 4.08
CA ARG A 5 16.05 8.19 2.80
C ARG A 5 14.62 7.72 2.99
N THR A 6 13.72 8.29 2.21
CA THR A 6 12.30 7.93 2.25
C THR A 6 12.10 6.53 1.70
N LEU A 7 10.97 5.87 2.00
CA LEU A 7 10.54 4.60 1.37
C LEU A 7 10.73 4.61 -0.16
N ARG A 8 10.56 5.79 -0.76
CA ARG A 8 10.69 6.05 -2.19
C ARG A 8 12.12 5.89 -2.73
N GLU A 9 13.14 6.12 -1.91
CA GLU A 9 14.53 6.26 -2.35
C GLU A 9 15.38 4.98 -2.19
N THR A 10 14.84 3.91 -1.62
CA THR A 10 15.60 2.65 -1.41
C THR A 10 14.75 1.42 -1.63
N VAL A 11 13.62 1.33 -0.93
CA VAL A 11 12.74 0.15 -0.96
C VAL A 11 12.07 -0.03 -2.33
N LEU A 12 11.59 1.07 -2.94
CA LEU A 12 10.97 1.00 -4.26
C LEU A 12 11.97 0.77 -5.40
N GLU A 13 13.28 0.88 -5.19
CA GLU A 13 14.28 0.54 -6.22
C GLU A 13 14.55 -0.96 -6.28
N SER A 14 14.15 -1.72 -5.25
CA SER A 14 14.31 -3.17 -5.21
C SER A 14 13.56 -3.85 -6.35
N SER A 15 14.28 -4.66 -7.13
CA SER A 15 13.72 -5.42 -8.26
C SER A 15 12.61 -6.38 -7.82
N ALA A 16 12.72 -6.98 -6.63
CA ALA A 16 11.72 -7.86 -6.05
C ALA A 16 10.43 -7.10 -5.70
N VAL A 17 10.56 -5.94 -5.05
CA VAL A 17 9.42 -5.06 -4.73
C VAL A 17 8.73 -4.61 -6.02
N GLN A 18 9.52 -4.17 -6.99
CA GLN A 18 9.05 -3.73 -8.29
C GLN A 18 8.34 -4.84 -9.08
N HIS A 19 8.82 -6.08 -8.99
CA HIS A 19 8.17 -7.23 -9.61
C HIS A 19 6.79 -7.49 -8.99
N LEU A 20 6.70 -7.59 -7.66
CA LEU A 20 5.42 -7.79 -6.97
C LEU A 20 4.42 -6.68 -7.29
N LEU A 21 4.86 -5.41 -7.24
CA LEU A 21 4.02 -4.26 -7.55
C LEU A 21 3.47 -4.33 -8.98
N ARG A 22 4.31 -4.67 -9.99
CA ARG A 22 3.86 -4.74 -11.38
C ARG A 22 2.91 -5.90 -11.67
N GLU A 23 3.15 -7.07 -11.07
CA GLU A 23 2.38 -8.28 -11.37
C GLU A 23 1.00 -8.27 -10.69
N HIS A 24 0.90 -7.70 -9.49
CA HIS A 24 -0.29 -7.89 -8.65
C HIS A 24 -0.97 -6.61 -8.18
N PHE A 25 -0.35 -5.45 -8.38
CA PHE A 25 -0.89 -4.18 -7.90
C PHE A 25 -1.07 -3.19 -9.05
N VAL A 26 -2.12 -2.39 -8.98
CA VAL A 26 -2.33 -1.30 -9.92
C VAL A 26 -1.70 -0.05 -9.32
N SER A 27 -0.62 0.43 -9.94
CA SER A 27 0.02 1.70 -9.56
C SER A 27 -0.65 2.86 -10.31
N THR A 28 -1.37 3.71 -9.58
CA THR A 28 -1.87 4.98 -10.11
C THR A 28 -1.50 6.11 -9.14
N TRP A 29 -0.75 7.08 -9.66
CA TRP A 29 -0.39 8.31 -8.93
C TRP A 29 -1.60 9.23 -8.71
N THR A 30 -2.68 8.95 -9.41
CA THR A 30 -3.82 9.86 -9.58
C THR A 30 -5.06 9.36 -8.85
N LEU A 31 -5.07 8.12 -8.32
CA LEU A 31 -6.29 7.49 -7.79
C LEU A 31 -7.01 8.37 -6.76
N VAL A 32 -6.32 8.98 -5.80
CA VAL A 32 -6.99 9.84 -4.81
C VAL A 32 -7.56 11.12 -5.44
N VAL A 33 -6.85 11.72 -6.41
CA VAL A 33 -7.31 12.90 -7.14
C VAL A 33 -8.47 12.55 -8.06
N ASP A 34 -8.41 11.42 -8.75
CA ASP A 34 -9.46 10.88 -9.60
C ASP A 34 -10.69 10.56 -8.77
N LEU A 35 -10.55 9.86 -7.65
CA LEU A 35 -11.65 9.59 -6.72
C LEU A 35 -12.28 10.89 -6.22
N LYS A 36 -11.49 11.94 -5.94
CA LYS A 36 -12.02 13.27 -5.60
C LYS A 36 -12.75 13.94 -6.76
N ALA A 37 -12.30 13.75 -8.00
CA ALA A 37 -12.98 14.26 -9.19
C ALA A 37 -14.32 13.54 -9.42
N ILE A 38 -14.37 12.22 -9.22
CA ILE A 38 -15.59 11.39 -9.22
C ILE A 38 -16.57 11.89 -8.14
N ILE A 39 -16.09 12.09 -6.91
CA ILE A 39 -16.91 12.63 -5.80
C ILE A 39 -17.51 14.00 -6.15
N SER A 40 -16.72 14.84 -6.83
CA SER A 40 -17.10 16.20 -7.23
C SER A 40 -17.97 16.24 -8.50
N ASN A 41 -18.39 15.08 -9.04
CA ASN A 41 -19.11 14.93 -10.30
C ASN A 41 -18.42 15.58 -11.51
N GLN A 42 -17.08 15.76 -11.47
CA GLN A 42 -16.33 16.39 -12.56
C GLN A 42 -16.16 15.47 -13.79
N LEU A 43 -16.44 14.18 -13.62
CA LEU A 43 -16.25 13.14 -14.63
C LEU A 43 -17.57 12.54 -15.15
N ASN A 44 -18.72 13.16 -14.86
CA ASN A 44 -20.07 12.68 -15.22
C ASN A 44 -20.38 11.24 -14.74
N ASP A 45 -19.90 10.88 -13.55
CA ASP A 45 -20.13 9.55 -12.96
C ASP A 45 -21.50 9.40 -12.29
N THR A 46 -21.89 8.17 -12.00
CA THR A 46 -23.16 7.89 -11.31
C THR A 46 -23.09 8.25 -9.83
N ILE A 47 -24.25 8.51 -9.21
CA ILE A 47 -24.35 8.74 -7.76
C ILE A 47 -23.72 7.57 -6.96
N LYS A 48 -23.84 6.33 -7.47
CA LYS A 48 -23.26 5.15 -6.82
C LYS A 48 -21.74 5.17 -6.87
N ASP A 49 -21.16 5.61 -7.98
CA ASP A 49 -19.71 5.69 -8.15
C ASP A 49 -19.12 6.82 -7.28
N SER A 50 -19.82 7.95 -7.17
CA SER A 50 -19.47 9.02 -6.22
C SER A 50 -19.47 8.54 -4.76
N GLN A 51 -20.48 7.76 -4.35
CA GLN A 51 -20.54 7.17 -3.01
C GLN A 51 -19.40 6.17 -2.75
N ARG A 52 -19.11 5.29 -3.71
CA ARG A 52 -18.00 4.33 -3.63
C ARG A 52 -16.65 5.04 -3.53
N ALA A 53 -16.45 6.07 -4.37
CA ALA A 53 -15.23 6.85 -4.35
C ALA A 53 -15.03 7.57 -3.01
N LYS A 54 -16.11 8.14 -2.45
CA LYS A 54 -16.10 8.72 -1.11
C LYS A 54 -15.71 7.70 -0.05
N GLN A 55 -16.29 6.51 -0.07
CA GLN A 55 -15.95 5.44 0.87
C GLN A 55 -14.49 5.00 0.74
N ALA A 56 -13.94 4.90 -0.48
CA ALA A 56 -12.53 4.57 -0.68
C ALA A 56 -11.60 5.65 -0.11
N VAL A 57 -11.93 6.94 -0.31
CA VAL A 57 -11.15 8.07 0.23
C VAL A 57 -11.26 8.14 1.76
N ASP A 58 -12.46 7.98 2.32
CA ASP A 58 -12.69 8.05 3.78
C ASP A 58 -11.95 6.92 4.53
N ASN A 59 -11.75 5.76 3.89
CA ASN A 59 -11.05 4.62 4.48
C ASN A 59 -9.54 4.62 4.23
N TYR A 60 -9.04 5.45 3.31
CA TYR A 60 -7.62 5.56 3.02
C TYR A 60 -6.87 6.30 4.13
N SER A 61 -5.74 5.73 4.55
CA SER A 61 -4.83 6.35 5.51
C SER A 61 -3.45 6.55 4.86
N PHE A 62 -2.98 7.79 4.88
CA PHE A 62 -1.67 8.19 4.35
C PHE A 62 -0.50 7.58 5.18
N PRO A 63 0.67 7.29 4.60
CA PRO A 63 1.06 7.46 3.20
C PRO A 63 0.80 6.27 2.28
N VAL A 64 0.86 5.04 2.80
CA VAL A 64 0.75 3.82 1.99
C VAL A 64 -0.21 2.86 2.66
N GLN A 65 -1.26 2.48 1.94
CA GLN A 65 -2.26 1.53 2.41
C GLN A 65 -2.63 0.59 1.26
N SER A 66 -2.71 -0.71 1.58
CA SER A 66 -3.39 -1.68 0.73
C SER A 66 -4.80 -1.91 1.28
N MET A 67 -5.80 -1.97 0.40
CA MET A 67 -7.20 -2.12 0.78
C MET A 67 -7.94 -2.99 -0.23
N ILE A 68 -8.80 -3.86 0.27
CA ILE A 68 -9.68 -4.71 -0.52
C ILE A 68 -11.11 -4.26 -0.27
N GLN A 69 -11.82 -3.94 -1.35
CA GLN A 69 -13.21 -3.48 -1.31
C GLN A 69 -14.08 -4.35 -2.21
N GLN A 70 -15.29 -4.64 -1.75
CA GLN A 70 -16.35 -5.19 -2.60
C GLN A 70 -16.87 -4.13 -3.56
N ILE A 71 -17.59 -4.58 -4.60
CA ILE A 71 -18.14 -3.68 -5.62
C ILE A 71 -19.21 -2.73 -5.06
N ASP A 72 -19.79 -3.02 -3.90
CA ASP A 72 -20.71 -2.13 -3.20
C ASP A 72 -20.01 -1.07 -2.35
N GLY A 73 -18.67 -1.14 -2.24
CA GLY A 73 -17.81 -0.24 -1.48
C GLY A 73 -17.47 -0.74 -0.07
N THR A 74 -18.00 -1.88 0.36
CA THR A 74 -17.68 -2.50 1.66
C THR A 74 -16.19 -2.85 1.73
N VAL A 75 -15.48 -2.37 2.75
CA VAL A 75 -14.06 -2.68 2.98
C VAL A 75 -13.96 -4.04 3.67
N ILE A 76 -13.33 -5.01 3.02
CA ILE A 76 -13.08 -6.35 3.57
C ILE A 76 -11.82 -6.35 4.44
N SER A 77 -10.76 -5.70 3.96
CA SER A 77 -9.49 -5.65 4.66
C SER A 77 -8.72 -4.40 4.26
N LYS A 78 -7.96 -3.86 5.21
CA LYS A 78 -6.97 -2.82 4.98
C LYS A 78 -5.70 -3.11 5.78
N VAL A 79 -4.57 -2.72 5.22
CA VAL A 79 -3.24 -2.81 5.84
C VAL A 79 -2.52 -1.50 5.56
N ASN A 80 -2.16 -0.75 6.61
CA ASN A 80 -1.32 0.43 6.47
C ASN A 80 0.15 0.02 6.60
N ALA A 81 1.01 0.55 5.73
CA ALA A 81 2.43 0.25 5.78
C ALA A 81 3.08 0.69 7.10
N ASN A 82 2.60 1.76 7.73
CA ASN A 82 3.10 2.24 9.02
C ASN A 82 2.93 1.19 10.13
N ASP A 83 1.86 0.40 10.11
CA ASP A 83 1.59 -0.62 11.13
C ASP A 83 2.64 -1.75 11.08
N LEU A 84 3.25 -1.97 9.92
CA LEU A 84 4.28 -3.00 9.72
C LEU A 84 5.70 -2.45 9.88
N LEU A 85 5.90 -1.17 9.59
CA LEU A 85 7.20 -0.52 9.73
C LEU A 85 7.52 -0.15 11.19
N ASN A 86 6.51 0.02 12.04
CA ASN A 86 6.65 0.38 13.46
C ASN A 86 6.82 -0.82 14.42
N VAL A 87 6.95 -2.05 13.91
CA VAL A 87 7.16 -3.21 14.81
C VAL A 87 8.57 -3.13 15.43
N ASP A 88 8.58 -2.95 16.75
CA ASP A 88 9.72 -2.76 17.63
C ASP A 88 10.87 -3.76 17.41
N SER A 89 12.04 -3.30 17.85
CA SER A 89 13.43 -3.79 17.71
C SER A 89 13.65 -5.29 17.92
N THR A 90 12.68 -6.02 18.49
CA THR A 90 12.74 -7.47 18.74
C THR A 90 12.70 -8.29 17.44
N SER A 91 12.06 -7.76 16.39
CA SER A 91 11.93 -8.42 15.08
C SER A 91 13.14 -8.21 14.15
N GLU A 92 14.04 -7.27 14.48
CA GLU A 92 15.24 -7.02 13.69
C GLU A 92 16.24 -8.19 13.74
N GLN A 93 16.26 -8.95 14.84
CA GLN A 93 17.13 -10.12 15.00
C GLN A 93 16.74 -11.26 14.05
N PHE A 94 15.45 -11.45 13.76
CA PHE A 94 14.99 -12.49 12.83
C PHE A 94 15.24 -12.11 11.35
N LEU A 95 15.17 -10.82 11.02
CA LEU A 95 15.41 -10.33 9.65
C LEU A 95 16.90 -10.22 9.29
N ASN A 96 17.77 -10.08 10.30
CA ASN A 96 19.23 -10.10 10.14
C ASN A 96 19.80 -11.50 9.85
N ILE A 97 19.09 -12.58 10.21
CA ILE A 97 19.51 -13.96 9.90
C ILE A 97 19.39 -14.27 8.40
N ILE A 98 18.53 -13.56 7.67
CA ILE A 98 18.37 -13.67 6.22
C ILE A 98 19.30 -12.64 5.52
N SER A 99 20.58 -12.60 5.85
CA SER A 99 21.52 -11.66 5.18
C SER A 99 21.87 -12.14 3.77
N ASP A 100 20.95 -11.91 2.83
CA ASP A 100 21.10 -12.19 1.38
C ASP A 100 21.26 -10.88 0.56
N GLY A 101 21.92 -9.87 1.15
CA GLY A 101 22.18 -8.57 0.49
C GLY A 101 20.99 -7.62 0.39
N ILE A 102 19.80 -8.01 0.86
CA ILE A 102 18.59 -7.16 0.88
C ILE A 102 18.41 -6.52 2.26
N ASP A 103 18.25 -5.20 2.28
CA ASP A 103 18.07 -4.43 3.52
C ASP A 103 16.73 -4.74 4.21
N THR A 104 16.69 -4.51 5.52
CA THR A 104 15.55 -4.83 6.39
C THR A 104 14.26 -4.11 5.99
N ALA A 105 14.34 -2.88 5.48
CA ALA A 105 13.16 -2.13 5.08
C ALA A 105 12.55 -2.73 3.80
N THR A 106 13.38 -3.14 2.85
CA THR A 106 12.94 -3.86 1.65
C THR A 106 12.23 -5.17 1.99
N LYS A 107 12.77 -5.96 2.92
CA LYS A 107 12.12 -7.20 3.40
C LYS A 107 10.76 -6.93 4.03
N ARG A 108 10.66 -5.93 4.91
CA ARG A 108 9.39 -5.54 5.54
C ARG A 108 8.35 -5.10 4.51
N TYR A 109 8.77 -4.40 3.46
CA TYR A 109 7.88 -3.99 2.39
C TYR A 109 7.42 -5.17 1.51
N ILE A 110 8.30 -6.12 1.22
CA ILE A 110 7.91 -7.38 0.55
C ILE A 110 6.86 -8.11 1.38
N GLN A 111 7.07 -8.27 2.70
CA GLN A 111 6.10 -8.88 3.59
C GLN A 111 4.76 -8.14 3.61
N PHE A 112 4.77 -6.81 3.55
CA PHE A 112 3.55 -6.01 3.40
C PHE A 112 2.80 -6.36 2.12
N LEU A 113 3.49 -6.42 0.97
CA LEU A 113 2.87 -6.78 -0.31
C LEU A 113 2.32 -8.21 -0.29
N GLU A 114 3.09 -9.18 0.22
CA GLU A 114 2.65 -10.58 0.31
C GLU A 114 1.42 -10.74 1.22
N GLN A 115 1.39 -10.06 2.37
CA GLN A 115 0.22 -10.06 3.24
C GLN A 115 -1.00 -9.44 2.55
N ALA A 116 -0.81 -8.36 1.79
CA ALA A 116 -1.89 -7.77 1.01
C ALA A 116 -2.45 -8.75 -0.03
N LEU A 117 -1.61 -9.56 -0.68
CA LEU A 117 -2.02 -10.59 -1.63
C LEU A 117 -2.74 -11.77 -0.97
N ASN A 118 -2.25 -12.22 0.19
CA ASN A 118 -2.85 -13.35 0.90
C ASN A 118 -4.27 -13.05 1.42
N ARG A 119 -4.59 -11.77 1.67
CA ARG A 119 -5.94 -11.35 2.10
C ARG A 119 -6.95 -11.23 0.94
N GLN A 120 -6.52 -11.41 -0.31
CA GLN A 120 -7.40 -11.44 -1.48
C GLN A 120 -8.05 -12.82 -1.70
N LYS A 121 -7.57 -13.86 -1.01
CA LYS A 121 -8.12 -15.23 -1.06
C LYS A 121 -9.09 -15.45 0.10
#